data_AF-A0A5P8K321-F1
#
_entry.id   AF-A0A5P8K321-F1
#
_cell.length_a   1.000
_cell.length_b   1.000
_cell.length_c   1.000
_cell.angle_alpha   90.00
_cell.angle_beta   90.00
_cell.angle_gamma   90.00
#
_symmetry.space_group_name_H-M   'P 1'
#
loop_
_entity.id
_entity.type
_entity.pdbx_description
1 polymer ?
#
loop_
_entity_poly.entity_id
_entity_poly.type
_entity_poly.pdbx_seq_one_letter_code
_entity_poly.pdbx_strand_id
1 'polypeptide(L)' 'MSEEALRHVVDALADVTEEEAAAMLRGLGARGGRQRSLPKRPRTPLPPPGDSQRVYSEVEWV' A
#
# COMPACT_ATOMS: atom_id res chain seq x y z
N MET A 1 0.89 -19.79 19.15
CA MET A 1 1.62 -18.91 20.09
C MET A 1 0.78 -18.82 21.35
N SER A 2 1.36 -19.11 22.53
CA SER A 2 0.66 -18.98 23.81
C SER A 2 0.51 -17.51 24.20
N GLU A 3 -0.51 -17.19 25.00
CA GLU A 3 -0.75 -15.84 25.55
C GLU A 3 0.46 -15.28 26.29
N GLU A 4 1.19 -16.16 27.01
CA GLU A 4 2.43 -15.82 27.71
C GLU A 4 3.54 -15.35 26.76
N ALA A 5 3.67 -15.99 25.58
CA ALA A 5 4.65 -15.59 24.59
C ALA A 5 4.32 -14.21 24.00
N LEU A 6 3.04 -13.88 23.87
CA LEU A 6 2.60 -12.56 23.41
C LEU A 6 2.88 -11.50 24.48
N ARG A 7 2.60 -11.79 25.75
CA ARG A 7 2.82 -10.87 26.87
C ARG A 7 4.30 -10.53 27.04
N HIS A 8 5.19 -11.52 26.94
CA HIS A 8 6.63 -11.29 26.96
C HIS A 8 7.12 -10.36 25.84
N VAL A 9 6.55 -10.48 24.64
CA VAL A 9 6.88 -9.59 23.52
C VAL A 9 6.38 -8.17 23.78
N VAL A 10 5.17 -8.02 24.34
CA VAL A 10 4.61 -6.71 24.69
C VAL A 10 5.44 -6.04 25.77
N ASP A 11 5.79 -6.75 26.85
CA ASP A 11 6.63 -6.21 27.92
C ASP A 11 8.02 -5.80 27.41
N ALA A 12 8.63 -6.60 26.54
CA ALA A 12 9.91 -6.28 25.92
C ALA A 12 9.86 -5.05 24.99
N LEU A 13 8.69 -4.75 24.42
CA LEU A 13 8.47 -3.58 23.57
C LEU A 13 8.00 -2.35 24.36
N ALA A 14 7.49 -2.52 25.59
CA ALA A 14 6.96 -1.44 26.41
C ALA A 14 8.04 -0.42 26.82
N ASP A 15 9.29 -0.88 26.94
CA ASP A 15 10.43 -0.04 27.30
C ASP A 15 11.11 0.62 26.08
N VAL A 16 10.63 0.35 24.86
CA VAL A 16 11.24 0.89 23.63
C VAL A 16 10.60 2.23 23.29
N THR A 17 11.42 3.28 23.23
CA THR A 17 10.98 4.60 22.78
C THR A 17 10.71 4.63 21.27
N GLU A 18 9.88 5.57 20.82
CA GLU A 18 9.59 5.75 19.39
C GLU A 18 10.86 5.98 18.58
N GLU A 19 11.82 6.71 19.15
CA GLU A 19 13.12 7.01 18.54
C GLU A 19 13.99 5.76 18.36
N GLU A 20 14.03 4.89 19.38
CA GLU A 20 14.76 3.62 19.34
C GLU A 20 14.13 2.65 18.35
N ALA A 21 12.80 2.55 18.34
CA ALA A 21 12.07 1.77 17.35
C ALA A 21 12.37 2.27 15.92
N ALA A 22 12.34 3.59 15.71
CA ALA A 22 12.66 4.18 14.42
C ALA A 22 14.12 3.94 14.00
N ALA A 23 15.06 3.94 14.94
CA ALA A 23 16.47 3.62 14.68
C ALA A 23 16.66 2.16 14.28
N MET A 24 16.04 1.22 14.99
CA MET A 24 16.07 -0.20 14.65
C MET A 24 15.44 -0.47 13.27
N LEU A 25 14.28 0.13 13.00
CA LEU A 25 13.62 0.02 11.71
C LEU A 25 14.49 0.55 10.58
N ARG A 26 15.16 1.71 10.75
CA ARG A 26 16.12 2.23 9.77
C ARG A 26 17.31 1.31 9.56
N GLY A 27 17.86 0.71 10.63
CA GLY A 27 18.94 -0.27 10.56
C GLY A 27 18.56 -1.55 9.80
N LEU A 28 17.29 -1.96 9.91
CA LEU A 28 16.69 -3.06 9.14
C LEU A 28 16.29 -2.67 7.71
N GLY A 29 16.61 -1.45 7.27
CA GLY A 29 16.32 -0.97 5.92
C GLY A 29 14.88 -0.49 5.71
N ALA A 30 14.08 -0.36 6.79
CA ALA A 30 12.77 0.26 6.70
C ALA A 30 12.97 1.76 6.44
N ARG A 31 12.76 2.14 5.18
CA ARG A 31 12.81 3.54 4.75
C ARG A 31 11.52 4.22 5.20
N GLY A 32 11.55 4.83 6.38
CA GLY A 32 10.48 5.68 6.89
C GLY A 32 10.15 6.76 5.86
N GLY A 33 9.05 6.58 5.14
CA GLY A 33 8.72 7.44 4.03
C GLY A 33 7.51 6.91 3.29
N ARG A 34 6.34 7.47 3.60
CA ARG A 34 5.23 7.60 2.64
C ARG A 34 5.67 8.50 1.47
N GLN A 35 6.63 8.03 0.70
CA GLN A 35 6.95 8.52 -0.63
C GLN A 35 7.22 7.30 -1.51
N ARG A 36 6.22 6.43 -1.61
CA ARG A 36 5.91 5.93 -2.96
C ARG A 36 5.52 7.17 -3.74
N SER A 37 6.51 7.82 -4.35
CA SER A 37 6.30 8.51 -5.60
C SER A 37 5.63 7.49 -6.49
N LEU A 38 4.29 7.50 -6.51
CA LEU A 38 3.51 6.71 -7.43
C LEU A 38 4.19 6.91 -8.77
N PRO A 39 4.67 5.85 -9.46
CA PRO A 39 5.20 6.02 -10.79
C PRO A 39 4.13 6.79 -11.54
N LYS A 40 4.52 7.95 -12.08
CA LYS A 40 3.63 8.86 -12.81
C LYS A 40 3.11 8.03 -13.97
N ARG A 41 1.99 7.33 -13.76
CA ARG A 41 1.42 6.39 -14.72
C ARG A 41 1.31 7.18 -16.01
N PRO A 42 1.84 6.69 -17.15
CA PRO A 42 1.69 7.40 -18.41
C PRO A 42 0.20 7.70 -18.56
N ARG A 43 -0.16 8.98 -18.52
CA ARG A 43 -1.54 9.39 -18.69
C ARG A 43 -1.85 9.19 -20.17
N THR A 44 -2.35 8.02 -20.52
CA THR A 44 -3.00 7.84 -21.82
C THR A 44 -4.08 8.92 -21.89
N PRO A 45 -4.01 9.85 -22.86
CA PRO A 45 -5.02 10.89 -22.98
C PRO A 45 -6.39 10.24 -23.16
N LEU A 46 -7.42 10.82 -22.53
CA LEU A 46 -8.79 10.38 -22.75
C LEU A 46 -9.13 10.60 -24.24
N PRO A 47 -9.85 9.67 -24.89
CA PRO A 47 -10.38 9.94 -26.22
C PRO A 47 -11.29 11.18 -26.17
N PRO A 48 -11.34 11.99 -27.25
CA PRO A 48 -12.21 13.15 -27.31
C PRO A 48 -13.67 12.73 -27.05
N PRO A 49 -14.50 13.57 -26.42
CA PRO A 49 -15.92 13.34 -26.30
C PRO A 49 -16.56 13.47 -27.68
N GLY A 50 -16.47 12.41 -28.46
CA GLY A 50 -16.95 12.32 -29.83
C GLY A 50 -16.78 10.89 -30.32
N ASP A 51 -17.88 10.30 -30.74
CA ASP A 51 -18.00 8.99 -31.39
C ASP A 51 -18.15 7.76 -30.47
N SER A 52 -18.86 7.91 -29.36
CA SER A 52 -19.71 6.81 -28.88
C SER A 52 -20.96 6.68 -29.78
N GLN A 53 -20.77 6.49 -31.08
CA GLN A 53 -21.83 5.97 -31.95
C GLN A 53 -21.53 4.51 -32.21
N ARG A 54 -22.42 3.66 -31.68
CA ARG A 54 -22.62 2.25 -32.02
C ARG A 54 -21.64 1.27 -31.39
N VAL A 55 -21.75 1.08 -30.07
CA VAL A 55 -21.53 -0.25 -29.51
C VAL A 55 -22.78 -1.08 -29.84
N TYR A 56 -22.74 -1.83 -30.94
CA TYR A 56 -23.70 -2.91 -31.16
C TYR A 56 -23.20 -4.12 -30.36
N SER A 57 -23.95 -4.51 -29.33
CA SER A 57 -23.75 -5.80 -28.67
C SER A 57 -24.19 -6.88 -29.63
N GLU A 58 -23.26 -7.62 -30.23
CA GLU A 58 -23.56 -8.84 -31.00
C GLU A 58 -23.91 -10.03 -30.10
N VAL A 59 -23.91 -9.84 -28.78
CA VAL A 59 -24.20 -10.91 -27.83
C VAL A 59 -25.64 -10.77 -27.36
N GLU A 60 -26.48 -11.73 -27.80
CA GLU A 60 -27.76 -12.05 -27.18
C GLU A 60 -27.45 -12.72 -25.83
N TRP A 61 -27.86 -12.10 -24.72
CA TRP A 61 -27.78 -12.74 -23.41
C TRP A 61 -28.95 -13.72 -23.28
N VAL A 62 -28.65 -15.02 -23.34
CA VAL A 62 -29.56 -16.11 -22.97
C VAL A 62 -29.52 -16.32 -21.46
#